data_AF-A0AAU1FWY9-F1
#
_entry.id   AF-A0AAU1FWY9-F1
#
_cell.length_a   1.000
_cell.length_b   1.000
_cell.length_c   1.000
_cell.angle_alpha   90.00
_cell.angle_beta   90.00
_cell.angle_gamma   90.00
#
_symmetry.space_group_name_H-M   'P 1'
#
loop_
_entity.id
_entity.type
_entity.pdbx_description
1 polymer ?
#
loop_
_entity_poly.entity_id
_entity_poly.type
_entity_poly.pdbx_seq_one_letter_code
_entity_poly.pdbx_strand_id
1 'polypeptide(L)'
;MADGATVVADRLRLGDGVRIAAGCDLRSGSIVIGAGTELLAGAAILVADAFEIGTAGRIEQRVNITCRSFRAGKLFYFGHDSAVGYGGTNASTAHVHIGDRVALGPHSILNANFPIELADQVGSGCNLTMWTHGFHFGHRLLDGYSADFSPIRVDSNVWLGFHVTLLPGVHIGANTIVAAGAVVARSLPADVLAGGVPARPIKPLTAKPVDAAQAAQLVDHLLERWCEELAWKGVHWSLRDGGAVVVGDTTVKRWEPGEPVPPPEPGRTLVLLTVDQEPHLDAPRGDTVVLGLREGRLTGRLTDVAHDLRDFLRRNALPCGDEETFHGLPTGPFARLQNPRQSTSGFLA
;
A
#
# COMPACT_ATOMS: atom_id res chain seq x y z
N MET A 1 2.00 -15.33 17.08
CA MET A 1 3.00 -15.93 16.16
C MET A 1 2.52 -17.33 15.82
N ALA A 2 2.66 -17.76 14.57
CA ALA A 2 2.34 -19.13 14.16
C ALA A 2 3.53 -20.08 14.36
N ASP A 3 3.27 -21.38 14.31
CA ASP A 3 4.28 -22.42 14.49
C ASP A 3 5.46 -22.27 13.52
N GLY A 4 6.68 -22.46 14.02
CA GLY A 4 7.92 -22.37 13.23
C GLY A 4 8.39 -20.95 12.93
N ALA A 5 7.72 -19.90 13.43
CA ALA A 5 8.24 -18.54 13.35
C ALA A 5 9.38 -18.34 14.37
N THR A 6 10.48 -17.72 13.94
CA THR A 6 11.64 -17.35 14.77
C THR A 6 11.78 -15.84 14.84
N VAL A 7 12.01 -15.30 16.04
CA VAL A 7 12.29 -13.88 16.27
C VAL A 7 13.47 -13.76 17.22
N VAL A 8 14.54 -13.10 16.79
CA VAL A 8 15.76 -12.85 17.55
C VAL A 8 16.09 -11.36 17.50
N ALA A 9 16.05 -10.68 18.64
CA ALA A 9 16.47 -9.29 18.73
C ALA A 9 16.94 -8.90 20.13
N ASP A 10 17.85 -7.92 20.20
CA ASP A 10 18.24 -7.31 21.47
C ASP A 10 17.11 -6.42 22.01
N ARG A 11 16.36 -5.78 21.10
CA ARG A 11 15.17 -4.98 21.42
C ARG A 11 14.00 -5.36 20.51
N LEU A 12 12.84 -5.62 21.11
CA LEU A 12 11.62 -6.01 20.40
C LEU A 12 10.43 -5.15 20.84
N ARG A 13 9.70 -4.57 19.88
CA ARG A 13 8.42 -3.88 20.08
C ARG A 13 7.42 -4.31 19.00
N LEU A 14 6.28 -4.83 19.42
CA LEU A 14 5.20 -5.26 18.54
C LEU A 14 3.92 -4.50 18.92
N GLY A 15 3.26 -3.90 17.94
CA GLY A 15 1.96 -3.27 18.11
C GLY A 15 0.82 -4.28 18.17
N ASP A 16 -0.37 -3.80 18.52
CA ASP A 16 -1.57 -4.63 18.62
C ASP A 16 -1.94 -5.25 17.28
N GLY A 17 -2.39 -6.51 17.29
CA GLY A 17 -2.85 -7.19 16.08
C GLY A 17 -1.76 -7.57 15.07
N VAL A 18 -0.46 -7.44 15.43
CA VAL A 18 0.64 -7.92 14.58
C VAL A 18 0.54 -9.41 14.32
N ARG A 19 0.60 -9.80 13.04
CA ARG A 19 0.56 -11.19 12.58
C ARG A 19 1.90 -11.59 12.00
N ILE A 20 2.54 -12.60 12.59
CA ILE A 20 3.74 -13.24 12.05
C ILE A 20 3.38 -14.69 11.74
N ALA A 21 3.34 -15.01 10.45
CA ALA A 21 2.94 -16.31 9.92
C ALA A 21 4.01 -17.38 10.10
N ALA A 22 3.66 -18.63 9.76
CA ALA A 22 4.52 -19.79 9.94
C ALA A 22 5.78 -19.70 9.06
N GLY A 23 6.90 -20.17 9.60
CA GLY A 23 8.18 -20.22 8.88
C GLY A 23 8.84 -18.86 8.65
N CYS A 24 8.36 -17.78 9.25
CA CYS A 24 9.08 -16.51 9.24
C CYS A 24 10.35 -16.59 10.11
N ASP A 25 11.47 -16.01 9.67
CA ASP A 25 12.69 -15.86 10.48
C ASP A 25 13.09 -14.38 10.54
N LEU A 26 12.97 -13.77 11.71
CA LEU A 26 13.29 -12.37 11.96
C LEU A 26 14.50 -12.27 12.89
N ARG A 27 15.57 -11.64 12.42
CA ARG A 27 16.80 -11.42 13.20
C ARG A 27 17.30 -10.01 13.00
N SER A 28 17.41 -9.25 14.08
CA SER A 28 17.98 -7.90 14.04
C SER A 28 18.38 -7.41 15.43
N GLY A 29 19.34 -6.47 15.54
CA GLY A 29 19.61 -5.80 16.82
C GLY A 29 18.36 -5.13 17.42
N SER A 30 17.48 -4.59 16.56
CA SER A 30 16.21 -4.00 16.98
C SER A 30 15.09 -4.34 16.01
N ILE A 31 13.94 -4.77 16.54
CA ILE A 31 12.72 -5.04 15.76
C ILE A 31 11.58 -4.17 16.31
N VAL A 32 10.99 -3.34 15.45
CA VAL A 32 9.79 -2.55 15.74
C VAL A 32 8.75 -2.79 14.66
N ILE A 33 7.59 -3.31 15.04
CA ILE A 33 6.50 -3.62 14.12
C ILE A 33 5.24 -2.91 14.60
N GLY A 34 4.70 -1.99 13.79
CA GLY A 34 3.49 -1.24 14.11
C GLY A 34 2.22 -2.11 14.15
N ALA A 35 1.16 -1.58 14.76
CA ALA A 35 -0.11 -2.28 14.93
C ALA A 35 -0.72 -2.71 13.59
N GLY A 36 -1.40 -3.87 13.58
CA GLY A 36 -2.06 -4.44 12.41
C GLY A 36 -1.14 -4.97 11.31
N THR A 37 0.18 -4.88 11.47
CA THR A 37 1.14 -5.30 10.45
C THR A 37 1.22 -6.82 10.31
N GLU A 38 1.35 -7.29 9.07
CA GLU A 38 1.37 -8.69 8.71
C GLU A 38 2.67 -9.09 8.01
N LEU A 39 3.30 -10.16 8.51
CA LEU A 39 4.40 -10.87 7.85
C LEU A 39 3.93 -12.25 7.46
N LEU A 40 3.83 -12.51 6.16
CA LEU A 40 3.26 -13.73 5.60
C LEU A 40 4.31 -14.84 5.48
N ALA A 41 3.82 -16.06 5.24
CA ALA A 41 4.58 -17.29 5.42
C ALA A 41 5.92 -17.29 4.65
N GLY A 42 6.97 -17.74 5.34
CA GLY A 42 8.31 -17.86 4.78
C GLY A 42 9.06 -16.54 4.56
N ALA A 43 8.62 -15.42 5.16
CA ALA A 43 9.39 -14.18 5.13
C ALA A 43 10.66 -14.30 5.99
N ALA A 44 11.83 -14.03 5.41
CA ALA A 44 13.12 -14.04 6.09
C ALA A 44 13.68 -12.61 6.18
N ILE A 45 13.89 -12.12 7.39
CA ILE A 45 14.32 -10.75 7.68
C ILE A 45 15.59 -10.86 8.52
N LEU A 46 16.74 -10.62 7.88
CA LEU A 46 18.07 -10.68 8.46
C LEU A 46 18.71 -9.29 8.35
N VAL A 47 18.46 -8.42 9.32
CA VAL A 47 18.84 -7.01 9.26
C VAL A 47 19.79 -6.69 10.40
N ALA A 48 20.97 -6.14 10.13
CA ALA A 48 21.99 -6.02 11.18
C ALA A 48 21.54 -5.13 12.37
N ASP A 49 21.14 -3.89 12.11
CA ASP A 49 20.94 -2.88 13.16
C ASP A 49 19.49 -2.72 13.59
N ALA A 50 18.60 -2.49 12.62
CA ALA A 50 17.21 -2.18 12.89
C ALA A 50 16.30 -2.59 11.72
N PHE A 51 15.29 -3.39 12.04
CA PHE A 51 14.13 -3.64 11.20
C PHE A 51 12.91 -2.93 11.80
N GLU A 52 12.36 -1.97 11.07
CA GLU A 52 11.22 -1.18 11.49
C GLU A 52 10.17 -1.11 10.38
N ILE A 53 8.91 -1.33 10.74
CA ILE A 53 7.76 -1.19 9.85
C ILE A 53 6.62 -0.50 10.61
N GLY A 54 5.97 0.46 9.97
CA GLY A 54 4.84 1.20 10.54
C GLY A 54 3.59 0.35 10.74
N THR A 55 2.46 1.01 11.02
CA THR A 55 1.14 0.40 11.17
C THR A 55 0.61 -0.13 9.85
N ALA A 56 -0.15 -1.23 9.90
CA ALA A 56 -0.74 -1.92 8.76
C ALA A 56 0.21 -2.14 7.57
N GLY A 57 1.48 -2.41 7.87
CA GLY A 57 2.43 -2.91 6.91
C GLY A 57 2.08 -4.34 6.50
N ARG A 58 2.51 -4.75 5.31
CA ARG A 58 2.31 -6.10 4.80
C ARG A 58 3.52 -6.55 4.01
N ILE A 59 4.22 -7.54 4.54
CA ILE A 59 5.29 -8.25 3.84
C ILE A 59 4.71 -9.59 3.42
N GLU A 60 4.60 -9.78 2.12
CA GLU A 60 4.02 -10.97 1.50
C GLU A 60 4.93 -12.21 1.62
N GLN A 61 4.42 -13.33 1.13
CA GLN A 61 5.09 -14.62 1.21
C GLN A 61 6.47 -14.61 0.55
N ARG A 62 7.42 -15.35 1.14
CA ARG A 62 8.77 -15.61 0.58
C ARG A 62 9.56 -14.33 0.27
N VAL A 63 9.29 -13.25 1.00
CA VAL A 63 10.12 -12.04 0.95
C VAL A 63 11.40 -12.25 1.75
N ASN A 64 12.54 -11.84 1.19
CA ASN A 64 13.84 -11.89 1.85
C ASN A 64 14.40 -10.47 2.04
N ILE A 65 14.72 -10.08 3.27
CA ILE A 65 15.32 -8.77 3.57
C ILE A 65 16.66 -9.01 4.24
N THR A 66 17.74 -8.59 3.59
CA THR A 66 19.11 -8.62 4.10
C THR A 66 19.78 -7.30 3.79
N CYS A 67 20.09 -6.54 4.84
CA CYS A 67 20.74 -5.23 4.76
C CYS A 67 21.22 -4.76 6.13
N ARG A 68 21.83 -3.57 6.20
CA ARG A 68 22.27 -2.95 7.46
C ARG A 68 21.08 -2.48 8.30
N SER A 69 20.17 -1.72 7.70
CA SER A 69 18.91 -1.32 8.33
C SER A 69 17.79 -1.21 7.31
N PHE A 70 16.58 -1.57 7.73
CA PHE A 70 15.38 -1.47 6.93
C PHE A 70 14.32 -0.74 7.75
N ARG A 71 13.84 0.41 7.25
CA ARG A 71 12.82 1.23 7.90
C ARG A 71 11.74 1.54 6.88
N ALA A 72 10.51 1.12 7.15
CA ALA A 72 9.35 1.42 6.33
C ALA A 72 8.25 2.10 7.15
N GLY A 73 7.58 3.07 6.55
CA GLY A 73 6.45 3.77 7.13
C GLY A 73 5.18 2.92 7.27
N LYS A 74 4.08 3.61 7.48
CA LYS A 74 2.73 3.06 7.61
C LYS A 74 2.22 2.57 6.27
N LEU A 75 1.35 1.56 6.27
CA LEU A 75 0.72 1.02 5.05
C LEU A 75 1.74 0.61 3.98
N PHE A 76 2.93 0.18 4.39
CA PHE A 76 3.94 -0.35 3.48
C PHE A 76 3.53 -1.74 2.97
N TYR A 77 3.48 -1.93 1.66
CA TYR A 77 3.25 -3.23 1.03
C TYR A 77 4.49 -3.69 0.28
N PHE A 78 4.97 -4.90 0.57
CA PHE A 78 6.05 -5.54 -0.18
C PHE A 78 5.58 -6.89 -0.73
N GLY A 79 5.43 -6.95 -2.07
CA GLY A 79 4.86 -8.10 -2.76
C GLY A 79 5.71 -9.37 -2.65
N HIS A 80 5.06 -10.52 -2.86
CA HIS A 80 5.66 -11.83 -2.67
C HIS A 80 6.91 -12.04 -3.53
N ASP A 81 7.79 -12.94 -3.09
CA ASP A 81 9.04 -13.31 -3.79
C ASP A 81 9.97 -12.12 -4.08
N SER A 82 9.83 -11.02 -3.33
CA SER A 82 10.70 -9.85 -3.45
C SER A 82 11.90 -9.96 -2.52
N ALA A 83 12.96 -9.23 -2.83
CA ALA A 83 14.18 -9.23 -2.04
C ALA A 83 14.76 -7.83 -1.83
N VAL A 84 15.17 -7.53 -0.60
CA VAL A 84 16.22 -6.54 -0.32
C VAL A 84 17.47 -7.37 -0.05
N GLY A 85 18.49 -7.31 -0.88
CA GLY A 85 19.49 -8.38 -0.83
C GLY A 85 20.51 -8.38 -1.93
N TYR A 86 21.24 -9.49 -2.02
CA TYR A 86 22.32 -9.81 -2.97
C TYR A 86 23.68 -9.18 -2.64
N GLY A 87 24.53 -8.99 -3.66
CA GLY A 87 25.88 -8.49 -3.50
C GLY A 87 25.91 -7.15 -2.77
N GLY A 88 26.89 -6.96 -1.88
CA GLY A 88 27.09 -5.67 -1.21
C GLY A 88 26.17 -5.36 -0.03
N THR A 89 25.19 -6.20 0.30
CA THR A 89 24.22 -5.96 1.40
C THR A 89 24.77 -6.05 2.82
N ASN A 90 25.99 -6.54 2.98
CA ASN A 90 26.73 -6.50 4.24
C ASN A 90 27.57 -5.22 4.42
N ALA A 91 27.48 -4.26 3.49
CA ALA A 91 28.19 -2.99 3.63
C ALA A 91 27.58 -2.13 4.75
N SER A 92 28.41 -1.33 5.39
CA SER A 92 27.97 -0.38 6.42
C SER A 92 26.99 0.67 5.91
N THR A 93 26.89 0.84 4.58
CA THR A 93 26.04 1.81 3.88
C THR A 93 24.75 1.23 3.33
N ALA A 94 24.49 -0.07 3.53
CA ALA A 94 23.34 -0.80 3.00
C ALA A 94 22.04 -0.47 3.76
N HIS A 95 21.58 0.77 3.69
CA HIS A 95 20.37 1.25 4.37
C HIS A 95 19.19 1.36 3.39
N VAL A 96 18.01 0.91 3.81
CA VAL A 96 16.76 1.07 3.05
C VAL A 96 15.75 1.84 3.90
N HIS A 97 15.30 2.97 3.36
CA HIS A 97 14.38 3.90 4.00
C HIS A 97 13.18 4.11 3.09
N ILE A 98 12.00 3.82 3.59
CA ILE A 98 10.74 3.83 2.85
C ILE A 98 9.71 4.62 3.65
N GLY A 99 9.06 5.59 3.00
CA GLY A 99 8.01 6.43 3.57
C GLY A 99 6.68 5.71 3.80
N ASP A 100 5.65 6.50 4.05
CA ASP A 100 4.28 6.04 4.26
C ASP A 100 3.58 5.71 2.93
N ARG A 101 2.69 4.72 2.95
CA ARG A 101 1.84 4.32 1.82
C ARG A 101 2.62 3.94 0.57
N VAL A 102 3.77 3.29 0.76
CA VAL A 102 4.57 2.76 -0.34
C VAL A 102 4.14 1.34 -0.67
N ALA A 103 3.90 1.07 -1.95
CA ALA A 103 3.54 -0.26 -2.44
C ALA A 103 4.56 -0.74 -3.47
N LEU A 104 5.29 -1.80 -3.13
CA LEU A 104 6.25 -2.45 -4.01
C LEU A 104 5.68 -3.77 -4.54
N GLY A 105 5.55 -3.89 -5.86
CA GLY A 105 4.95 -5.06 -6.49
C GLY A 105 5.78 -6.35 -6.28
N PRO A 106 5.19 -7.53 -6.50
CA PRO A 106 5.89 -8.81 -6.42
C PRO A 106 7.15 -8.90 -7.27
N HIS A 107 8.05 -9.81 -6.90
CA HIS A 107 9.32 -10.08 -7.60
C HIS A 107 10.24 -8.86 -7.72
N SER A 108 10.13 -7.92 -6.78
CA SER A 108 10.96 -6.71 -6.79
C SER A 108 12.30 -6.94 -6.09
N ILE A 109 13.36 -6.35 -6.62
CA ILE A 109 14.73 -6.46 -6.09
C ILE A 109 15.24 -5.07 -5.72
N LEU A 110 15.57 -4.89 -4.45
CA LEU A 110 16.22 -3.69 -3.93
C LEU A 110 17.64 -4.08 -3.49
N ASN A 111 18.61 -3.89 -4.39
CA ASN A 111 19.98 -4.25 -4.11
C ASN A 111 20.75 -3.07 -3.51
N ALA A 112 20.77 -3.02 -2.17
CA ALA A 112 21.36 -1.95 -1.37
C ALA A 112 22.79 -2.28 -0.94
N ASN A 113 23.79 -1.76 -1.65
CA ASN A 113 25.14 -1.53 -1.13
C ASN A 113 25.28 -0.09 -0.62
N PHE A 114 24.60 0.86 -1.28
CA PHE A 114 24.39 2.24 -0.83
C PHE A 114 22.91 2.46 -0.49
N PRO A 115 22.56 3.61 0.11
CA PRO A 115 21.18 3.89 0.51
C PRO A 115 20.17 3.81 -0.64
N ILE A 116 19.01 3.22 -0.35
CA ILE A 116 17.79 3.32 -1.16
C ILE A 116 16.76 4.08 -0.33
N GLU A 117 16.35 5.25 -0.82
CA GLU A 117 15.41 6.16 -0.17
C GLU A 117 14.16 6.33 -1.05
N LEU A 118 13.02 5.86 -0.56
CA LEU A 118 11.70 6.07 -1.16
C LEU A 118 10.89 6.96 -0.22
N ALA A 119 10.39 8.09 -0.71
CA ALA A 119 9.48 8.95 0.04
C ALA A 119 8.05 8.37 0.07
N ASP A 120 7.07 9.18 0.51
CA ASP A 120 5.69 8.74 0.69
C ASP A 120 4.96 8.52 -0.64
N GLN A 121 3.98 7.63 -0.65
CA GLN A 121 3.08 7.38 -1.80
C GLN A 121 3.83 6.95 -3.08
N VAL A 122 4.96 6.26 -2.93
CA VAL A 122 5.64 5.62 -4.06
C VAL A 122 4.97 4.28 -4.36
N GLY A 123 4.56 4.08 -5.60
CA GLY A 123 4.00 2.82 -6.07
C GLY A 123 4.88 2.17 -7.12
N SER A 124 4.91 0.84 -7.16
CA SER A 124 5.45 0.11 -8.30
C SER A 124 4.61 -1.07 -8.75
N GLY A 125 4.66 -1.36 -10.04
CA GLY A 125 4.23 -2.64 -10.59
C GLY A 125 5.17 -3.79 -10.18
N CYS A 126 4.89 -4.99 -10.66
CA CYS A 126 5.77 -6.14 -10.44
C CYS A 126 7.14 -5.95 -11.10
N ASN A 127 8.15 -6.67 -10.59
CA ASN A 127 9.50 -6.73 -11.14
C ASN A 127 10.25 -5.38 -11.16
N LEU A 128 10.08 -4.55 -10.13
CA LEU A 128 10.95 -3.38 -9.93
C LEU A 128 12.36 -3.87 -9.59
N THR A 129 13.39 -3.32 -10.22
CA THR A 129 14.78 -3.57 -9.81
C THR A 129 15.53 -2.27 -9.53
N MET A 130 16.23 -2.22 -8.40
CA MET A 130 17.01 -1.05 -7.97
C MET A 130 18.43 -1.49 -7.65
N TRP A 131 19.40 -0.91 -8.36
CA TRP A 131 20.81 -1.26 -8.24
C TRP A 131 21.59 -0.04 -7.77
N THR A 132 22.16 -0.12 -6.58
CA THR A 132 23.01 0.95 -6.04
C THR A 132 24.49 0.77 -6.35
N HIS A 133 24.84 -0.32 -7.04
CA HIS A 133 26.18 -0.58 -7.51
C HIS A 133 26.21 -1.43 -8.78
N GLY A 134 27.35 -1.39 -9.49
CA GLY A 134 27.62 -2.23 -10.65
C GLY A 134 29.11 -2.33 -10.94
N PHE A 135 29.66 -3.55 -10.88
CA PHE A 135 31.02 -3.85 -11.32
C PHE A 135 31.18 -5.34 -11.64
N HIS A 136 32.27 -5.69 -12.30
CA HIS A 136 32.67 -7.07 -12.55
C HIS A 136 34.14 -7.25 -12.22
N PHE A 137 34.52 -8.42 -11.69
CA PHE A 137 35.89 -8.72 -11.24
C PHE A 137 36.96 -8.46 -12.32
N GLY A 138 36.63 -8.71 -13.59
CA GLY A 138 37.54 -8.44 -14.72
C GLY A 138 37.70 -6.96 -15.08
N HIS A 139 36.77 -6.08 -14.69
CA HIS A 139 36.82 -4.64 -14.95
C HIS A 139 37.56 -3.93 -13.81
N ARG A 140 38.87 -4.09 -13.77
CA ARG A 140 39.68 -3.59 -12.66
C ARG A 140 39.83 -2.08 -12.73
N LEU A 141 39.68 -1.41 -11.59
CA LEU A 141 39.86 0.04 -11.51
C LEU A 141 41.28 0.49 -11.93
N LEU A 142 42.30 -0.30 -11.61
CA LEU A 142 43.69 -0.03 -12.00
C LEU A 142 43.95 -0.19 -13.50
N ASP A 143 43.04 -0.85 -14.22
CA ASP A 143 43.07 -0.98 -15.69
C ASP A 143 42.27 0.15 -16.36
N GLY A 144 41.74 1.11 -15.58
CA GLY A 144 41.01 2.28 -16.07
C GLY A 144 39.49 2.09 -16.23
N TYR A 145 38.93 0.96 -15.80
CA TYR A 145 37.47 0.76 -15.78
C TYR A 145 36.80 1.53 -14.65
N SER A 146 35.51 1.84 -14.82
CA SER A 146 34.68 2.42 -13.78
C SER A 146 33.88 1.35 -13.03
N ALA A 147 33.58 1.65 -11.78
CA ALA A 147 32.60 0.92 -10.99
C ALA A 147 31.63 1.94 -10.38
N ASP A 148 30.34 1.69 -10.53
CA ASP A 148 29.31 2.61 -10.04
C ASP A 148 28.89 2.19 -8.65
N PHE A 149 28.82 3.15 -7.74
CA PHE A 149 28.39 3.00 -6.35
C PHE A 149 27.75 4.30 -5.89
N SER A 150 26.43 4.33 -5.78
CA SER A 150 25.72 5.59 -5.49
C SER A 150 24.29 5.32 -5.00
N PRO A 151 23.77 6.12 -4.06
CA PRO A 151 22.41 5.95 -3.56
C PRO A 151 21.35 6.15 -4.65
N ILE A 152 20.15 5.63 -4.41
CA ILE A 152 18.96 5.93 -5.20
C ILE A 152 17.96 6.69 -4.34
N ARG A 153 17.35 7.73 -4.92
CA ARG A 153 16.32 8.54 -4.28
C ARG A 153 15.07 8.61 -5.15
N VAL A 154 13.91 8.41 -4.55
CA VAL A 154 12.61 8.56 -5.20
C VAL A 154 11.74 9.44 -4.33
N ASP A 155 11.32 10.58 -4.87
CA ASP A 155 10.46 11.55 -4.16
C ASP A 155 9.01 11.06 -4.11
N SER A 156 8.15 11.84 -3.43
CA SER A 156 6.79 11.43 -3.14
C SER A 156 5.90 11.34 -4.38
N ASN A 157 4.87 10.50 -4.30
CA ASN A 157 3.83 10.34 -5.33
C ASN A 157 4.38 9.90 -6.70
N VAL A 158 5.43 9.08 -6.71
CA VAL A 158 6.02 8.52 -7.93
C VAL A 158 5.38 7.17 -8.26
N TRP A 159 5.01 6.97 -9.53
CA TRP A 159 4.59 5.67 -10.05
C TRP A 159 5.69 5.05 -10.91
N LEU A 160 6.20 3.89 -10.48
CA LEU A 160 7.15 3.07 -11.22
C LEU A 160 6.39 1.94 -11.92
N GLY A 161 6.22 2.02 -13.23
CA GLY A 161 5.53 0.98 -14.00
C GLY A 161 6.15 -0.42 -13.85
N PHE A 162 5.45 -1.43 -14.35
CA PHE A 162 5.92 -2.82 -14.35
C PHE A 162 7.30 -2.93 -15.02
N HIS A 163 8.20 -3.75 -14.47
CA HIS A 163 9.54 -4.00 -15.03
C HIS A 163 10.43 -2.75 -15.16
N VAL A 164 10.29 -1.76 -14.27
CA VAL A 164 11.22 -0.62 -14.22
C VAL A 164 12.54 -1.02 -13.56
N THR A 165 13.65 -0.52 -14.10
CA THR A 165 15.00 -0.67 -13.53
C THR A 165 15.60 0.69 -13.20
N LEU A 166 16.06 0.87 -11.96
CA LEU A 166 16.76 2.07 -11.49
C LEU A 166 18.25 1.75 -11.29
N LEU A 167 19.12 2.53 -11.94
CA LEU A 167 20.58 2.36 -11.88
C LEU A 167 21.23 3.25 -10.79
N PRO A 168 22.52 3.04 -10.45
CA PRO A 168 23.15 3.76 -9.35
C PRO A 168 23.08 5.28 -9.54
N GLY A 169 22.79 6.02 -8.47
CA GLY A 169 22.87 7.48 -8.44
C GLY A 169 21.68 8.23 -9.01
N VAL A 170 20.61 7.53 -9.40
CA VAL A 170 19.41 8.20 -9.93
C VAL A 170 18.56 8.81 -8.83
N HIS A 171 18.00 9.98 -9.15
CA HIS A 171 16.97 10.66 -8.37
C HIS A 171 15.72 10.83 -9.25
N ILE A 172 14.55 10.45 -8.74
CA ILE A 172 13.27 10.61 -9.42
C ILE A 172 12.47 11.68 -8.69
N GLY A 173 12.20 12.80 -9.36
CA GLY A 173 11.42 13.90 -8.79
C GLY A 173 9.95 13.54 -8.54
N ALA A 174 9.30 14.31 -7.66
CA ALA A 174 7.94 14.05 -7.20
C ALA A 174 6.91 14.02 -8.34
N ASN A 175 5.79 13.31 -8.12
CA ASN A 175 4.66 13.16 -9.06
C ASN A 175 5.01 12.51 -10.41
N THR A 176 6.26 12.06 -10.61
CA THR A 176 6.71 11.50 -11.88
C THR A 176 6.16 10.09 -12.08
N ILE A 177 5.77 9.81 -13.33
CA ILE A 177 5.37 8.48 -13.78
C ILE A 177 6.47 7.92 -14.66
N VAL A 178 7.03 6.77 -14.29
CA VAL A 178 7.98 6.02 -15.11
C VAL A 178 7.21 4.88 -15.80
N ALA A 179 7.16 4.90 -17.12
CA ALA A 179 6.45 3.90 -17.92
C ALA A 179 7.04 2.49 -17.75
N ALA A 180 6.20 1.48 -18.00
CA ALA A 180 6.61 0.08 -17.89
C ALA A 180 7.80 -0.27 -18.80
N GLY A 181 8.69 -1.13 -18.31
CA GLY A 181 9.87 -1.61 -19.02
C GLY A 181 11.01 -0.59 -19.15
N ALA A 182 10.93 0.57 -18.49
CA ALA A 182 11.94 1.61 -18.61
C ALA A 182 13.21 1.32 -17.77
N VAL A 183 14.37 1.72 -18.28
CA VAL A 183 15.65 1.69 -17.54
C VAL A 183 16.10 3.11 -17.26
N VAL A 184 16.01 3.52 -16.00
CA VAL A 184 16.41 4.86 -15.57
C VAL A 184 17.90 4.86 -15.26
N ALA A 185 18.67 5.35 -16.23
CA ALA A 185 20.13 5.50 -16.13
C ALA A 185 20.57 6.92 -15.75
N ARG A 186 19.63 7.86 -15.64
CA ARG A 186 19.85 9.26 -15.26
C ARG A 186 18.63 9.78 -14.51
N SER A 187 18.85 10.69 -13.57
CA SER A 187 17.78 11.32 -12.79
C SER A 187 16.70 11.94 -13.68
N LEU A 188 15.46 11.90 -13.19
CA LEU A 188 14.28 12.43 -13.85
C LEU A 188 13.73 13.60 -13.03
N PRO A 189 13.30 14.70 -13.67
CA PRO A 189 12.67 15.81 -12.96
C PRO A 189 11.31 15.40 -12.37
N ALA A 190 10.74 16.27 -11.55
CA ALA A 190 9.36 16.14 -11.09
C ALA A 190 8.35 16.37 -12.23
N ASP A 191 7.11 15.92 -12.00
CA ASP A 191 5.95 16.20 -12.84
C ASP A 191 6.12 15.79 -14.31
N VAL A 192 6.75 14.65 -14.58
CA VAL A 192 6.87 14.12 -15.95
C VAL A 192 6.37 12.69 -16.09
N LEU A 193 5.85 12.37 -17.26
CA LEU A 193 5.82 11.00 -17.76
C LEU A 193 7.17 10.73 -18.42
N ALA A 194 7.89 9.72 -17.98
CA ALA A 194 9.16 9.28 -18.56
C ALA A 194 9.10 7.82 -19.00
N GLY A 195 9.91 7.43 -19.97
CA GLY A 195 9.98 6.03 -20.41
C GLY A 195 11.13 5.75 -21.38
N GLY A 196 11.36 4.47 -21.67
CA GLY A 196 12.38 4.00 -22.61
C GLY A 196 13.62 3.38 -21.95
N VAL A 197 14.55 2.91 -22.79
CA VAL A 197 15.83 2.31 -22.40
C VAL A 197 16.95 3.00 -23.20
N PRO A 198 17.64 3.99 -22.62
CA PRO A 198 17.43 4.59 -21.29
C PRO A 198 16.21 5.52 -21.24
N ALA A 199 15.62 5.66 -20.05
CA ALA A 199 14.43 6.47 -19.82
C ALA A 199 14.68 7.96 -20.05
N ARG A 200 13.71 8.64 -20.67
CA ARG A 200 13.71 10.09 -20.89
C ARG A 200 12.33 10.67 -20.58
N PRO A 201 12.22 11.94 -20.15
CA PRO A 201 10.94 12.63 -20.11
C PRO A 201 10.27 12.61 -21.49
N ILE A 202 9.00 12.18 -21.53
CA ILE A 202 8.14 12.11 -22.72
C ILE A 202 7.26 13.37 -22.78
N LYS A 203 6.61 13.71 -21.66
CA LYS A 203 5.77 14.90 -21.53
C LYS A 203 5.65 15.33 -20.07
N PRO A 204 5.37 16.61 -19.79
CA PRO A 204 4.96 17.02 -18.46
C PRO A 204 3.62 16.38 -18.07
N LEU A 205 3.46 16.12 -16.78
CA LEU A 205 2.19 15.83 -16.15
C LEU A 205 1.63 17.13 -15.59
N THR A 206 0.35 17.37 -15.84
CA THR A 206 -0.35 18.52 -15.26
C THR A 206 -1.68 17.99 -14.77
N ALA A 207 -1.86 17.98 -13.46
CA ALA A 207 -3.14 17.63 -12.87
C ALA A 207 -4.18 18.64 -13.34
N LYS A 208 -5.27 18.16 -13.93
CA LYS A 208 -6.42 19.01 -14.25
C LYS A 208 -7.23 19.17 -12.97
N PRO A 209 -7.54 20.40 -12.55
CA PRO A 209 -8.45 20.61 -11.43
C PRO A 209 -9.78 19.91 -11.70
N VAL A 210 -10.30 19.23 -10.68
CA VAL A 210 -11.62 18.60 -10.68
C VAL A 210 -12.51 19.46 -9.80
N ASP A 211 -13.50 20.13 -10.39
CA ASP A 211 -14.46 20.93 -9.63
C ASP A 211 -15.44 20.06 -8.83
N ALA A 212 -16.26 20.70 -7.98
CA ALA A 212 -17.18 19.99 -7.10
C ALA A 212 -18.21 19.14 -7.85
N ALA A 213 -18.71 19.60 -9.00
CA ALA A 213 -19.71 18.87 -9.78
C ALA A 213 -19.08 17.63 -10.45
N GLN A 214 -17.88 17.78 -11.00
CA GLN A 214 -17.11 16.68 -11.55
C GLN A 214 -16.73 15.66 -10.47
N ALA A 215 -16.33 16.13 -9.28
CA ALA A 215 -16.02 15.24 -8.17
C ALA A 215 -17.25 14.46 -7.69
N ALA A 216 -18.41 15.11 -7.58
CA ALA A 216 -19.67 14.44 -7.25
C ALA A 216 -20.02 13.33 -8.25
N GLN A 217 -19.91 13.61 -9.56
CA GLN A 217 -20.14 12.63 -10.62
C GLN A 217 -19.18 11.44 -10.54
N LEU A 218 -17.89 11.68 -10.22
CA LEU A 218 -16.92 10.61 -10.04
C LEU A 218 -17.27 9.71 -8.85
N VAL A 219 -17.71 10.31 -7.73
CA VAL A 219 -18.09 9.53 -6.55
C VAL A 219 -19.37 8.73 -6.79
N ASP A 220 -20.37 9.31 -7.47
CA ASP A 220 -21.59 8.59 -7.84
C ASP A 220 -21.27 7.39 -8.74
N HIS A 221 -20.43 7.60 -9.77
CA HIS A 221 -19.99 6.53 -10.64
C HIS A 221 -19.24 5.42 -9.88
N LEU A 222 -18.41 5.78 -8.90
CA LEU A 222 -17.71 4.81 -8.06
C LEU A 222 -18.66 4.04 -7.13
N LEU A 223 -19.70 4.69 -6.61
CA LEU A 223 -20.74 4.02 -5.82
C LEU A 223 -21.52 3.01 -6.67
N GLU A 224 -21.88 3.36 -7.90
CA GLU A 224 -22.51 2.43 -8.85
C GLU A 224 -21.61 1.20 -9.09
N ARG A 225 -20.32 1.43 -9.38
CA ARG A 225 -19.36 0.33 -9.55
C ARG A 225 -19.17 -0.52 -8.30
N TRP A 226 -19.17 0.10 -7.11
CA TRP A 226 -19.12 -0.65 -5.86
C TRP A 226 -20.35 -1.53 -5.67
N CYS A 227 -21.55 -1.04 -6.05
CA CYS A 227 -22.79 -1.82 -6.02
C CYS A 227 -22.74 -3.03 -6.99
N GLU A 228 -22.11 -2.89 -8.16
CA GLU A 228 -21.85 -4.01 -9.07
C GLU A 228 -20.93 -5.06 -8.41
N GLU A 229 -19.85 -4.62 -7.74
CA GLU A 229 -18.95 -5.51 -7.01
C GLU A 229 -19.65 -6.22 -5.84
N LEU A 230 -20.53 -5.53 -5.10
CA LEU A 230 -21.36 -6.14 -4.06
C LEU A 230 -22.28 -7.22 -4.64
N ALA A 231 -22.96 -6.93 -5.75
CA ALA A 231 -23.81 -7.91 -6.43
C ALA A 231 -23.01 -9.14 -6.87
N TRP A 232 -21.81 -8.95 -7.43
CA TRP A 232 -20.90 -10.04 -7.77
C TRP A 232 -20.43 -10.84 -6.55
N LYS A 233 -20.20 -10.17 -5.41
CA LYS A 233 -19.92 -10.83 -4.12
C LYS A 233 -21.13 -11.59 -3.55
N GLY A 234 -22.32 -11.44 -4.13
CA GLY A 234 -23.56 -12.03 -3.62
C GLY A 234 -24.16 -11.26 -2.45
N VAL A 235 -23.76 -10.00 -2.26
CA VAL A 235 -24.27 -9.11 -1.22
C VAL A 235 -25.46 -8.33 -1.79
N HIS A 236 -26.62 -8.49 -1.17
CA HIS A 236 -27.82 -7.75 -1.55
C HIS A 236 -27.74 -6.29 -1.10
N TRP A 237 -28.14 -5.39 -1.99
CA TRP A 237 -28.23 -3.97 -1.73
C TRP A 237 -29.52 -3.39 -2.34
N SER A 238 -29.92 -2.22 -1.86
CA SER A 238 -31.08 -1.47 -2.38
C SER A 238 -30.79 0.03 -2.38
N LEU A 239 -31.41 0.76 -3.29
CA LEU A 239 -31.36 2.22 -3.34
C LEU A 239 -32.55 2.82 -2.58
N ARG A 240 -32.31 3.84 -1.75
CA ARG A 240 -33.32 4.68 -1.11
C ARG A 240 -33.36 6.07 -1.77
N ASP A 241 -34.42 6.82 -1.48
CA ASP A 241 -34.56 8.21 -1.93
C ASP A 241 -33.33 9.05 -1.58
N GLY A 242 -32.94 9.93 -2.50
CA GLY A 242 -31.73 10.75 -2.35
C GLY A 242 -30.41 10.00 -2.60
N GLY A 243 -30.45 8.87 -3.30
CA GLY A 243 -29.24 8.17 -3.79
C GLY A 243 -28.50 7.37 -2.72
N ALA A 244 -29.11 7.11 -1.57
CA ALA A 244 -28.49 6.33 -0.51
C ALA A 244 -28.53 4.82 -0.83
N VAL A 245 -27.37 4.16 -0.74
CA VAL A 245 -27.22 2.72 -0.92
C VAL A 245 -27.34 2.03 0.43
N VAL A 246 -28.23 1.04 0.55
CA VAL A 246 -28.45 0.27 1.78
C VAL A 246 -27.96 -1.16 1.59
N VAL A 247 -27.09 -1.61 2.48
CA VAL A 247 -26.48 -2.93 2.52
C VAL A 247 -26.66 -3.48 3.94
N GLY A 248 -27.65 -4.35 4.14
CA GLY A 248 -27.97 -4.88 5.48
C GLY A 248 -28.36 -3.78 6.48
N ASP A 249 -27.52 -3.58 7.49
CA ASP A 249 -27.64 -2.55 8.52
C ASP A 249 -26.86 -1.27 8.20
N THR A 250 -26.13 -1.23 7.08
CA THR A 250 -25.27 -0.12 6.69
C THR A 250 -25.93 0.69 5.58
N THR A 251 -26.04 2.00 5.76
CA THR A 251 -26.51 2.94 4.75
C THR A 251 -25.34 3.82 4.33
N VAL A 252 -25.02 3.85 3.05
CA VAL A 252 -23.95 4.65 2.45
C VAL A 252 -24.57 5.76 1.65
N LYS A 253 -24.10 6.99 1.85
CA LYS A 253 -24.58 8.15 1.11
C LYS A 253 -23.46 9.15 0.86
N ARG A 254 -23.43 9.72 -0.34
CA ARG A 254 -22.65 10.93 -0.59
C ARG A 254 -23.35 12.13 0.04
N TRP A 255 -22.64 12.81 0.92
CA TRP A 255 -23.17 13.99 1.62
C TRP A 255 -22.86 15.26 0.83
N GLU A 256 -23.84 16.15 0.75
CA GLU A 256 -23.70 17.45 0.09
C GLU A 256 -23.60 18.59 1.10
N PRO A 257 -22.78 19.63 0.83
CA PRO A 257 -22.68 20.81 1.68
C PRO A 257 -24.05 21.44 1.96
N GLY A 258 -24.37 21.62 3.25
CA GLY A 258 -25.64 22.20 3.71
C GLY A 258 -26.78 21.19 3.87
N GLU A 259 -26.58 19.93 3.50
CA GLU A 259 -27.55 18.87 3.78
C GLU A 259 -27.52 18.48 5.27
N PRO A 260 -28.67 18.36 5.95
CA PRO A 260 -28.70 17.85 7.33
C PRO A 260 -28.23 16.39 7.39
N VAL A 261 -27.43 16.04 8.40
CA VAL A 261 -27.05 14.64 8.63
C VAL A 261 -28.14 13.93 9.45
N PRO A 262 -28.83 12.93 8.86
CA PRO A 262 -29.84 12.20 9.61
C PRO A 262 -29.20 11.43 10.78
N PRO A 263 -29.90 11.29 11.92
CA PRO A 263 -29.46 10.37 12.95
C PRO A 263 -29.42 8.94 12.40
N PRO A 264 -28.37 8.15 12.70
CA PRO A 264 -28.38 6.74 12.37
C PRO A 264 -29.59 6.08 13.04
N GLU A 265 -30.30 5.23 12.28
CA GLU A 265 -31.35 4.38 12.84
C GLU A 265 -30.72 3.47 13.92
N PRO A 266 -31.40 3.14 15.03
CA PRO A 266 -30.83 2.30 16.08
C PRO A 266 -30.32 0.96 15.54
N GLY A 267 -29.05 0.64 15.82
CA GLY A 267 -28.40 -0.59 15.35
C GLY A 267 -28.02 -0.57 13.87
N ARG A 268 -28.02 0.60 13.22
CA ARG A 268 -27.62 0.77 11.82
C ARG A 268 -26.47 1.75 11.69
N THR A 269 -25.55 1.45 10.77
CA THR A 269 -24.40 2.30 10.48
C THR A 269 -24.72 3.25 9.34
N LEU A 270 -24.38 4.54 9.49
CA LEU A 270 -24.45 5.54 8.44
C LEU A 270 -23.04 5.88 7.96
N VAL A 271 -22.72 5.59 6.71
CA VAL A 271 -21.46 5.98 6.07
C VAL A 271 -21.69 7.18 5.18
N LEU A 272 -21.00 8.28 5.46
CA LEU A 272 -21.04 9.50 4.68
C LEU A 272 -19.76 9.62 3.85
N LEU A 273 -19.92 9.73 2.53
CA LEU A 273 -18.83 10.10 1.63
C LEU A 273 -18.80 11.62 1.49
N THR A 274 -17.68 12.24 1.82
CA THR A 274 -17.48 13.68 1.70
C THR A 274 -16.33 13.98 0.75
N VAL A 275 -16.45 15.07 -0.01
CA VAL A 275 -15.42 15.46 -0.98
C VAL A 275 -14.56 16.60 -0.43
N ASP A 276 -15.15 17.80 -0.32
CA ASP A 276 -14.43 19.04 0.01
C ASP A 276 -14.81 19.62 1.38
N GLN A 277 -15.94 19.19 1.95
CA GLN A 277 -16.46 19.72 3.22
C GLN A 277 -16.95 18.56 4.08
N GLU A 278 -16.88 18.74 5.40
CA GLU A 278 -17.41 17.78 6.36
C GLU A 278 -18.73 18.26 6.96
N PRO A 279 -19.64 17.33 7.29
CA PRO A 279 -20.82 17.68 8.04
C PRO A 279 -20.47 18.09 9.47
N HIS A 280 -21.22 19.06 10.00
CA HIS A 280 -21.23 19.29 11.44
C HIS A 280 -21.97 18.14 12.12
N LEU A 281 -21.29 17.44 13.04
CA LEU A 281 -21.87 16.37 13.83
C LEU A 281 -22.07 16.89 15.26
N ASP A 282 -23.33 17.13 15.66
CA ASP A 282 -23.68 17.72 16.96
C ASP A 282 -23.30 16.84 18.17
N ALA A 283 -22.94 15.56 17.95
CA ALA A 283 -22.42 14.64 18.96
C ALA A 283 -21.65 13.49 18.28
N PRO A 284 -20.73 12.79 18.98
CA PRO A 284 -20.15 11.55 18.48
C PRO A 284 -21.24 10.47 18.38
N ARG A 285 -21.90 10.41 17.22
CA ARG A 285 -22.84 9.34 16.87
C ARG A 285 -22.00 8.12 16.54
N GLY A 286 -21.87 7.20 17.50
CA GLY A 286 -20.99 6.02 17.43
C GLY A 286 -21.19 5.12 16.21
N ASP A 287 -22.31 5.28 15.50
CA ASP A 287 -22.67 4.51 14.32
C ASP A 287 -22.55 5.32 13.02
N THR A 288 -22.00 6.54 13.05
CA THR A 288 -21.71 7.34 11.84
C THR A 288 -20.23 7.27 11.49
N VAL A 289 -19.95 6.87 10.25
CA VAL A 289 -18.63 6.87 9.62
C VAL A 289 -18.57 7.99 8.61
N VAL A 290 -17.49 8.78 8.61
CA VAL A 290 -17.24 9.79 7.57
C VAL A 290 -15.96 9.44 6.84
N LEU A 291 -16.06 9.29 5.51
CA LEU A 291 -14.95 9.05 4.60
C LEU A 291 -14.72 10.32 3.77
N GLY A 292 -13.68 11.07 4.15
CA GLY A 292 -13.23 12.29 3.46
C GLY A 292 -12.29 11.95 2.31
N LEU A 293 -12.81 12.02 1.08
CA LEU A 293 -12.20 11.44 -0.11
C LEU A 293 -11.04 12.26 -0.68
N ARG A 294 -11.04 13.59 -0.51
CA ARG A 294 -9.93 14.44 -0.98
C ARG A 294 -8.79 14.50 0.02
N GLU A 295 -9.13 14.71 1.29
CA GLU A 295 -8.14 14.87 2.36
C GLU A 295 -7.61 13.54 2.90
N GLY A 296 -8.22 12.40 2.55
CA GLY A 296 -7.77 11.12 3.08
C GLY A 296 -8.17 10.87 4.52
N ARG A 297 -9.27 11.46 4.98
CA ARG A 297 -9.71 11.39 6.38
C ARG A 297 -10.75 10.29 6.59
N LEU A 298 -10.65 9.64 7.74
CA LEU A 298 -11.63 8.67 8.22
C LEU A 298 -12.00 9.00 9.65
N THR A 299 -13.29 9.03 9.96
CA THR A 299 -13.80 9.11 11.34
C THR A 299 -14.92 8.10 11.55
N GLY A 300 -15.10 7.68 12.80
CA GLY A 300 -16.05 6.64 13.18
C GLY A 300 -15.44 5.23 13.14
N ARG A 301 -16.20 4.25 13.65
CA ARG A 301 -15.80 2.85 13.66
C ARG A 301 -16.34 2.16 12.41
N LEU A 302 -15.48 1.49 11.66
CA LEU A 302 -15.89 0.77 10.46
C LEU A 302 -16.58 -0.56 10.80
N THR A 303 -17.65 -0.85 10.07
CA THR A 303 -18.24 -2.18 9.92
C THR A 303 -17.60 -2.91 8.73
N ASP A 304 -17.84 -4.20 8.56
CA ASP A 304 -17.30 -4.98 7.43
C ASP A 304 -17.67 -4.36 6.07
N VAL A 305 -18.90 -3.85 5.93
CA VAL A 305 -19.36 -3.15 4.73
C VAL A 305 -18.60 -1.83 4.52
N ALA A 306 -18.38 -1.07 5.59
CA ALA A 306 -17.64 0.19 5.53
C ALA A 306 -16.15 -0.04 5.22
N HIS A 307 -15.54 -1.11 5.74
CA HIS A 307 -14.20 -1.54 5.35
C HIS A 307 -14.12 -1.91 3.87
N ASP A 308 -15.10 -2.65 3.35
CA ASP A 308 -15.13 -3.02 1.93
C ASP A 308 -15.22 -1.81 1.00
N LEU A 309 -16.10 -0.86 1.34
CA LEU A 309 -16.21 0.41 0.62
C LEU A 309 -14.91 1.21 0.70
N ARG A 310 -14.32 1.36 1.88
CA ARG A 310 -13.02 2.04 2.07
C ARG A 310 -11.95 1.41 1.18
N ASP A 311 -11.86 0.08 1.19
CA ASP A 311 -10.88 -0.66 0.38
C ASP A 311 -11.14 -0.50 -1.12
N PHE A 312 -12.40 -0.49 -1.54
CA PHE A 312 -12.79 -0.21 -2.93
C PHE A 312 -12.37 1.21 -3.33
N LEU A 313 -12.63 2.22 -2.50
CA LEU A 313 -12.24 3.61 -2.75
C LEU A 313 -10.71 3.77 -2.85
N ARG A 314 -9.95 3.14 -1.95
CA ARG A 314 -8.47 3.12 -2.00
C ARG A 314 -7.94 2.57 -3.32
N ARG A 315 -8.52 1.47 -3.82
CA ARG A 315 -8.15 0.86 -5.11
C ARG A 315 -8.45 1.75 -6.31
N ASN A 316 -9.37 2.69 -6.15
CA ASN A 316 -9.74 3.68 -7.17
C ASN A 316 -9.09 5.05 -6.90
N ALA A 317 -7.93 5.07 -6.22
CA ALA A 317 -7.13 6.27 -5.97
C ALA A 317 -7.83 7.37 -5.16
N LEU A 318 -8.82 7.01 -4.33
CA LEU A 318 -9.38 7.92 -3.34
C LEU A 318 -8.80 7.60 -1.96
N PRO A 319 -7.96 8.49 -1.40
CA PRO A 319 -7.52 8.31 -0.03
C PRO A 319 -8.76 8.47 0.85
N CYS A 320 -9.10 7.44 1.61
CA CYS A 320 -10.24 7.49 2.53
C CYS A 320 -9.85 7.05 3.95
N GLY A 321 -8.60 7.29 4.32
CA GLY A 321 -8.11 7.25 5.71
C GLY A 321 -8.13 5.89 6.41
N ASP A 322 -7.53 5.91 7.61
CA ASP A 322 -7.06 4.83 8.50
C ASP A 322 -5.70 4.17 8.19
N GLU A 323 -5.16 3.55 9.23
CA GLU A 323 -3.88 2.83 9.24
C GLU A 323 -4.15 1.33 9.40
N GLU A 324 -5.19 0.82 8.73
CA GLU A 324 -5.57 -0.59 8.76
C GLU A 324 -5.34 -1.27 7.41
N THR A 325 -5.05 -2.57 7.49
CA THR A 325 -4.91 -3.44 6.32
C THR A 325 -6.23 -3.59 5.57
N PHE A 326 -6.15 -3.99 4.30
CA PHE A 326 -7.32 -4.38 3.51
C PHE A 326 -8.06 -5.53 4.20
N HIS A 327 -9.37 -5.37 4.36
CA HIS A 327 -10.28 -6.36 4.95
C HIS A 327 -11.07 -7.07 3.84
N GLY A 328 -11.80 -6.30 3.01
CA GLY A 328 -12.63 -6.77 1.90
C GLY A 328 -13.70 -7.82 2.25
N LEU A 329 -14.93 -7.65 1.78
CA LEU A 329 -15.93 -8.69 1.90
C LEU A 329 -15.58 -9.90 1.02
N PRO A 330 -15.59 -11.14 1.57
CA PRO A 330 -15.41 -12.34 0.78
C PRO A 330 -16.47 -12.41 -0.31
N THR A 331 -16.07 -12.89 -1.48
CA THR A 331 -17.02 -13.18 -2.56
C THR A 331 -17.77 -14.46 -2.20
N GLY A 332 -19.07 -14.56 -2.48
CA GLY A 332 -19.86 -15.78 -2.23
C GLY A 332 -19.19 -17.08 -2.73
N PRO A 333 -18.63 -17.12 -3.96
CA PRO A 333 -17.89 -18.27 -4.46
C PRO A 333 -16.62 -18.63 -3.65
N PHE A 334 -15.92 -17.64 -3.11
CA PHE A 334 -14.66 -17.84 -2.38
C PHE A 334 -14.84 -17.84 -0.85
N ALA A 335 -16.01 -17.45 -0.32
CA ALA A 335 -16.29 -17.39 1.11
C ALA A 335 -16.09 -18.75 1.80
N ARG A 336 -16.49 -19.84 1.11
CA ARG A 336 -16.27 -21.23 1.58
C ARG A 336 -14.79 -21.60 1.64
N LEU A 337 -13.95 -21.00 0.80
CA LEU A 337 -12.50 -21.25 0.76
C LEU A 337 -11.74 -20.43 1.81
N GLN A 338 -12.26 -19.25 2.17
CA GLN A 338 -11.64 -18.37 3.17
C GLN A 338 -11.97 -18.77 4.60
N ASN A 339 -13.02 -19.58 4.82
CA ASN A 339 -13.44 -20.02 6.15
C ASN A 339 -13.73 -21.53 6.21
N PRO A 340 -12.69 -22.40 6.23
CA PRO A 340 -12.85 -23.85 6.12
C PRO A 340 -13.58 -24.53 7.30
N ARG A 341 -13.90 -23.78 8.37
CA ARG A 341 -14.64 -24.28 9.54
C ARG A 341 -16.16 -24.21 9.39
N GLN A 342 -16.69 -23.55 8.36
CA GLN A 342 -18.10 -23.68 7.99
C GLN A 342 -18.23 -24.84 7.01
N SER A 343 -18.09 -26.06 7.53
CA SER A 343 -18.49 -27.26 6.78
C SER A 343 -19.97 -27.14 6.46
N THR A 344 -20.31 -27.08 5.18
CA THR A 344 -21.68 -27.21 4.69
C THR A 344 -22.18 -28.62 4.98
N SER A 345 -22.72 -28.84 6.18
CA SER A 345 -23.77 -29.82 6.39
C SER A 345 -25.05 -29.22 5.79
N GLY A 346 -25.30 -29.49 4.52
CA GLY A 346 -26.53 -29.03 3.85
C GLY A 346 -26.33 -28.49 2.45
N PHE A 347 -25.65 -29.23 1.58
CA PHE A 347 -26.00 -29.23 0.16
C PHE A 347 -26.18 -30.69 -0.23
N LEU A 348 -27.41 -31.19 -0.06
CA LEU A 348 -27.88 -32.48 -0.59
C LEU A 348 -28.71 -32.22 -1.84
N ALA A 349 -28.54 -33.15 -2.80
CA ALA A 349 -29.53 -33.69 -3.75
C ALA A 349 -30.18 -32.74 -4.76
#